data_AF-A0A497J3N9-F1
#
_entry.id   AF-A0A497J3N9-F1
#
_cell.length_a   1.000
_cell.length_b   1.000
_cell.length_c   1.000
_cell.angle_alpha   90.00
_cell.angle_beta   90.00
_cell.angle_gamma   90.00
#
_symmetry.space_group_name_H-M   'P 1'
#
loop_
_entity.id
_entity.type
_entity.pdbx_description
1 polymer ?
#
loop_
_entity_poly.entity_id
_entity_poly.type
_entity_poly.pdbx_seq_one_letter_code
_entity_poly.pdbx_strand_id
1 'polypeptide(L)'
;MEACEKILSFFEKAGYRGIAIGHEIFVENGEKRIKARFFPSLRSLAENLEHAISEYHILIVPAGEDIHEYMDVYKRFFYNIYESTASLWVIDIASGNVSPIINDSFYYEFYPLFLNPSLSTWLSGFWDKENPL
;
A
#
# COMPACT_ATOMS: atom_id res chain seq x y z
N MET A 1 -14.91 -3.07 -5.49
CA MET A 1 -14.61 -3.50 -6.87
C MET A 1 -13.84 -2.43 -7.61
N GLU A 2 -14.32 -1.19 -7.70
CA GLU A 2 -13.63 -0.09 -8.40
C GLU A 2 -12.14 0.10 -7.98
N ALA A 3 -11.84 0.08 -6.68
CA ALA A 3 -10.46 0.22 -6.20
C ALA A 3 -9.53 -0.91 -6.71
N CYS A 4 -9.98 -2.16 -6.65
CA CYS A 4 -9.19 -3.32 -7.08
C CYS A 4 -8.96 -3.34 -8.59
N GLU A 5 -9.93 -2.89 -9.39
CA GLU A 5 -9.77 -2.73 -10.84
C GLU A 5 -8.73 -1.65 -11.18
N LYS A 6 -8.75 -0.51 -10.46
CA LYS A 6 -7.75 0.55 -10.63
C LYS A 6 -6.35 0.09 -10.21
N ILE A 7 -6.23 -0.67 -9.12
CA ILE A 7 -4.97 -1.28 -8.69
C ILE A 7 -4.48 -2.31 -9.72
N LEU A 8 -5.35 -3.15 -10.25
CA LEU A 8 -4.98 -4.12 -11.28
C LEU A 8 -4.47 -3.39 -12.53
N SER A 9 -5.16 -2.32 -12.96
CA SER A 9 -4.70 -1.47 -14.07
C SER A 9 -3.34 -0.82 -13.81
N PHE A 10 -3.03 -0.44 -12.56
CA PHE A 10 -1.70 0.04 -12.18
C PHE A 10 -0.63 -1.03 -12.43
N PHE A 11 -0.86 -2.28 -12.00
CA PHE A 11 0.07 -3.38 -12.25
C PHE A 11 0.18 -3.72 -13.74
N GLU A 12 -0.91 -3.66 -14.50
CA GLU A 12 -0.91 -3.89 -15.94
C GLU A 12 -0.07 -2.85 -16.70
N LYS A 13 -0.12 -1.58 -16.30
CA LYS A 13 0.77 -0.54 -16.83
C LYS A 13 2.25 -0.83 -16.57
N ALA A 14 2.56 -1.56 -15.51
CA ALA A 14 3.90 -2.03 -15.19
C ALA A 14 4.30 -3.32 -15.93
N GLY A 15 3.44 -3.84 -16.81
CA GLY A 15 3.69 -5.07 -17.57
C GLY A 15 3.33 -6.37 -16.84
N TYR A 16 2.66 -6.29 -15.69
CA TYR A 16 2.14 -7.47 -15.01
C TYR A 16 0.79 -7.90 -15.61
N ARG A 17 0.44 -9.18 -15.44
CA ARG A 17 -0.89 -9.72 -15.75
C ARG A 17 -1.48 -10.33 -14.50
N GLY A 18 -2.78 -10.24 -14.33
CA GLY A 18 -3.39 -10.76 -13.12
C GLY A 18 -4.90 -10.70 -13.08
N ILE A 19 -5.43 -10.96 -11.89
CA ILE A 19 -6.86 -10.96 -11.60
C ILE A 19 -7.11 -10.32 -10.23
N ALA A 20 -8.29 -9.73 -10.08
CA ALA A 20 -8.82 -9.31 -8.78
C ALA A 20 -10.01 -10.20 -8.40
N ILE A 21 -9.99 -10.76 -7.18
CA ILE A 21 -11.09 -11.56 -6.62
C ILE A 21 -11.48 -10.92 -5.29
N GLY A 22 -12.65 -10.28 -5.24
CA GLY A 22 -13.09 -9.53 -4.08
C GLY A 22 -12.14 -8.36 -3.77
N HIS A 23 -11.35 -8.51 -2.72
CA HIS A 23 -10.35 -7.53 -2.28
C HIS A 23 -8.90 -7.97 -2.49
N GLU A 24 -8.70 -9.20 -2.97
CA GLU A 24 -7.37 -9.73 -3.27
C GLU A 24 -7.03 -9.50 -4.74
N ILE A 25 -5.76 -9.19 -5.00
CA ILE A 25 -5.20 -8.93 -6.32
C ILE A 25 -3.98 -9.83 -6.47
N PHE A 26 -3.96 -10.63 -7.54
CA PHE A 26 -2.89 -11.56 -7.85
C PHE A 26 -2.32 -11.19 -9.20
N VAL A 27 -1.04 -10.82 -9.25
CA VAL A 27 -0.37 -10.37 -10.47
C VAL A 27 0.99 -11.04 -10.65
N GLU A 28 1.41 -11.26 -11.89
CA GLU A 28 2.72 -11.81 -12.22
C GLU A 28 3.32 -11.23 -13.50
N ASN A 29 4.65 -11.21 -13.59
CA ASN A 29 5.39 -10.77 -14.78
C ASN A 29 6.53 -11.74 -15.17
N GLY A 30 6.28 -13.06 -15.17
CA GLY A 30 7.27 -14.08 -15.54
C GLY A 30 8.38 -14.31 -14.51
N GLU A 31 8.89 -13.24 -13.88
CA GLU A 31 9.96 -13.29 -12.88
C GLU A 31 9.42 -13.15 -11.46
N LYS A 32 8.37 -12.34 -11.28
CA LYS A 32 7.82 -12.02 -9.95
C LYS A 32 6.33 -12.33 -9.90
N ARG A 33 5.89 -12.84 -8.75
CA ARG A 33 4.48 -13.01 -8.39
C ARG A 33 4.19 -12.15 -7.19
N ILE A 34 3.11 -11.39 -7.25
CA ILE A 34 2.69 -10.47 -6.20
C ILE A 34 1.27 -10.82 -5.81
N LYS A 35 1.08 -10.96 -4.49
CA LYS A 35 -0.21 -11.11 -3.83
C LYS A 35 -0.47 -9.84 -3.05
N ALA A 36 -1.43 -9.06 -3.49
CA ALA A 36 -1.81 -7.79 -2.87
C ALA A 36 -3.22 -7.85 -2.31
N ARG A 37 -3.52 -7.05 -1.29
CA ARG A 37 -4.88 -6.93 -0.75
C ARG A 37 -5.26 -5.48 -0.49
N PHE A 38 -6.45 -5.12 -0.96
CA PHE A 38 -7.08 -3.86 -0.63
C PHE A 38 -7.86 -3.99 0.68
N PHE A 39 -7.57 -3.11 1.62
CA PHE A 39 -8.31 -2.94 2.87
C PHE A 39 -9.16 -1.67 2.74
N PRO A 40 -10.47 -1.73 2.99
CA PRO A 40 -11.35 -0.56 2.88
C PRO A 40 -10.97 0.60 3.81
N SER A 41 -10.15 0.34 4.84
CA SER A 41 -9.64 1.33 5.78
C SER A 41 -8.37 0.86 6.50
N LEU A 42 -7.62 1.80 7.08
CA LEU A 42 -6.52 1.51 8.02
C LEU A 42 -7.00 0.70 9.23
N ARG A 43 -8.24 0.93 9.69
CA ARG A 43 -8.84 0.16 10.79
C ARG A 43 -9.04 -1.30 10.41
N SER A 44 -9.57 -1.58 9.22
CA SER A 44 -9.76 -2.95 8.72
C SER A 44 -8.42 -3.69 8.57
N LEU A 45 -7.36 -2.98 8.14
CA LEU A 45 -6.01 -3.51 8.13
C LEU A 45 -5.53 -3.84 9.56
N ALA A 46 -5.68 -2.90 10.50
CA ALA A 46 -5.23 -3.07 11.88
C ALA A 46 -5.87 -4.29 12.59
N GLU A 47 -7.15 -4.54 12.34
CA GLU A 47 -7.87 -5.71 12.88
C GLU A 47 -7.33 -7.06 12.38
N ASN A 48 -6.62 -7.07 11.25
CA ASN A 48 -6.13 -8.28 10.58
C ASN A 48 -4.61 -8.27 10.35
N LEU A 49 -3.88 -7.38 11.02
CA LEU A 49 -2.52 -7.02 10.64
C LEU A 49 -1.56 -8.21 10.61
N GLU A 50 -1.51 -9.02 11.67
CA GLU A 50 -0.57 -10.15 11.78
C GLU A 50 -0.76 -11.15 10.64
N HIS A 51 -2.01 -11.48 10.34
CA HIS A 51 -2.33 -12.33 9.20
C HIS A 51 -1.96 -11.65 7.88
N ALA A 52 -2.28 -10.36 7.74
CA ALA A 52 -2.06 -9.61 6.51
C ALA A 52 -0.57 -9.52 6.14
N ILE A 53 0.32 -9.17 7.08
CA ILE A 53 1.77 -9.06 6.82
C ILE A 53 2.42 -10.43 6.53
N SER A 54 1.80 -11.53 6.97
CA SER A 54 2.29 -12.89 6.72
C SER A 54 1.85 -13.46 5.38
N GLU A 55 0.71 -13.00 4.85
CA GLU A 55 0.07 -13.57 3.66
C GLU A 55 0.28 -12.72 2.40
N TYR A 56 0.30 -11.39 2.53
CA TYR A 56 0.33 -10.48 1.39
C TYR A 56 1.67 -9.79 1.26
N HIS A 57 2.10 -9.67 0.02
CA HIS A 57 3.29 -8.94 -0.37
C HIS A 57 3.05 -7.41 -0.33
N ILE A 58 1.83 -6.99 -0.63
CA ILE A 58 1.42 -5.58 -0.66
C ILE A 58 0.06 -5.41 0.02
N LEU A 59 0.00 -4.48 0.97
CA LEU A 59 -1.19 -4.05 1.68
C LEU A 59 -1.59 -2.68 1.12
N ILE A 60 -2.86 -2.50 0.73
CA ILE A 60 -3.31 -1.27 0.06
C ILE A 60 -4.50 -0.68 0.80
N VAL A 61 -4.45 0.61 1.12
CA VAL A 61 -5.52 1.35 1.82
C VAL A 61 -5.91 2.61 1.03
N PRO A 62 -7.13 3.17 1.20
CA PRO A 62 -7.50 4.43 0.57
C PRO A 62 -6.75 5.64 1.13
N ALA A 63 -6.41 6.60 0.27
CA ALA A 63 -5.73 7.85 0.65
C ALA A 63 -6.65 8.88 1.34
N GLY A 64 -7.97 8.72 1.25
CA GLY A 64 -8.96 9.68 1.76
C GLY A 64 -9.25 9.61 3.26
N GLU A 65 -8.48 8.83 4.02
CA GLU A 65 -8.66 8.74 5.47
C GLU A 65 -7.87 9.86 6.17
N ASP A 66 -8.48 10.49 7.18
CA ASP A 66 -7.78 11.48 7.99
C ASP A 66 -6.69 10.79 8.81
N ILE A 67 -5.44 10.99 8.41
CA ILE A 67 -4.29 10.37 9.06
C ILE A 67 -4.14 10.80 10.52
N HIS A 68 -4.66 11.97 10.92
CA HIS A 68 -4.65 12.41 12.32
C HIS A 68 -5.61 11.61 13.19
N GLU A 69 -6.76 11.19 12.65
CA GLU A 69 -7.72 10.34 13.36
C GLU A 69 -7.21 8.91 13.58
N TYR A 70 -6.24 8.48 12.76
CA TYR A 70 -5.73 7.10 12.75
C TYR A 70 -4.23 7.02 13.00
N MET A 71 -3.62 8.10 13.47
CA MET A 71 -2.18 8.18 13.72
C MET A 71 -1.73 7.18 14.78
N ASP A 72 -2.56 6.94 15.79
CA ASP A 72 -2.33 5.92 16.80
C ASP A 72 -2.36 4.52 16.19
N VAL A 73 -3.27 4.28 15.25
CA VAL A 73 -3.40 3.00 14.54
C VAL A 73 -2.16 2.79 13.66
N TYR A 74 -1.77 3.80 12.89
CA TYR A 74 -0.56 3.80 12.06
C TYR A 74 0.72 3.55 12.88
N LYS A 75 0.92 4.30 13.98
CA LYS A 75 2.08 4.13 14.88
C LYS A 75 2.13 2.71 15.46
N ARG A 76 0.97 2.11 15.80
CA ARG A 76 0.91 0.76 16.36
C ARG A 76 1.37 -0.33 15.40
N PHE A 77 1.22 -0.15 14.10
CA PHE A 77 1.59 -1.19 13.13
C PHE A 77 2.72 -0.84 12.18
N PHE A 78 3.19 0.41 12.16
CA PHE A 78 4.32 0.83 11.32
C PHE A 78 5.51 -0.11 11.48
N TYR A 79 5.95 -0.36 12.71
CA TYR A 79 7.08 -1.25 12.99
C TYR A 79 6.82 -2.68 12.53
N ASN A 80 5.62 -3.22 12.76
CA ASN A 80 5.27 -4.57 12.34
C ASN A 80 5.35 -4.74 10.82
N ILE A 81 4.91 -3.73 10.05
CA ILE A 81 5.01 -3.75 8.59
C ILE A 81 6.46 -3.54 8.17
N TYR A 82 7.15 -2.55 8.74
CA TYR A 82 8.54 -2.21 8.42
C TYR A 82 9.50 -3.39 8.62
N GLU A 83 9.35 -4.14 9.72
CA GLU A 83 10.15 -5.33 10.01
C GLU A 83 9.72 -6.58 9.21
N SER A 84 8.58 -6.53 8.52
CA SER A 84 8.10 -7.60 7.65
C SER A 84 8.61 -7.45 6.22
N THR A 85 8.26 -8.42 5.37
CA THR A 85 8.48 -8.36 3.92
C THR A 85 7.31 -7.71 3.17
N ALA A 86 6.23 -7.33 3.85
CA ALA A 86 5.09 -6.66 3.26
C ALA A 86 5.37 -5.17 3.03
N SER A 87 4.80 -4.62 1.97
CA SER A 87 4.80 -3.17 1.71
C SER A 87 3.40 -2.59 1.90
N LEU A 88 3.31 -1.41 2.51
CA LEU A 88 2.05 -0.69 2.66
C LEU A 88 1.98 0.44 1.64
N TRP A 89 0.92 0.42 0.83
CA TRP A 89 0.65 1.40 -0.22
C TRP A 89 -0.69 2.08 0.04
N VAL A 90 -0.84 3.27 -0.54
CA VAL A 90 -2.08 4.04 -0.55
C VAL A 90 -2.59 4.18 -1.98
N ILE A 91 -3.92 4.19 -2.13
CA ILE A 91 -4.58 4.51 -3.41
C ILE A 91 -5.55 5.68 -3.23
N ASP A 92 -5.42 6.70 -4.06
CA ASP A 92 -6.54 7.61 -4.31
C ASP A 92 -7.52 6.89 -5.24
N ILE A 93 -8.66 6.46 -4.68
CA ILE A 93 -9.66 5.71 -5.42
C ILE A 93 -10.21 6.53 -6.58
N ALA A 94 -10.34 7.86 -6.47
CA ALA A 94 -10.93 8.68 -7.52
C ALA A 94 -10.04 8.68 -8.76
N SER A 95 -8.76 9.00 -8.60
CA SER A 95 -7.77 9.08 -9.68
C SER A 95 -7.16 7.74 -10.08
N GLY A 96 -7.17 6.75 -9.18
CA GLY A 96 -6.44 5.49 -9.35
C GLY A 96 -4.93 5.62 -9.10
N ASN A 97 -4.47 6.76 -8.56
CA ASN A 97 -3.07 6.97 -8.26
C ASN A 97 -2.67 6.16 -7.04
N VAL A 98 -1.53 5.47 -7.15
CA VAL A 98 -0.97 4.62 -6.10
C VAL A 98 0.38 5.18 -5.65
N SER A 99 0.64 5.13 -4.35
CA SER A 99 1.93 5.49 -3.77
C SER A 99 2.30 4.52 -2.65
N PRO A 100 3.56 4.08 -2.55
CA PRO A 100 4.01 3.33 -1.39
C PRO A 100 4.22 4.28 -0.20
N ILE A 101 4.09 3.75 1.02
CA ILE A 101 4.32 4.50 2.26
C ILE A 101 5.23 3.75 3.26
N ILE A 102 5.33 2.42 3.17
CA ILE A 102 6.27 1.59 3.95
C ILE A 102 6.87 0.52 3.04
N ASN A 103 8.18 0.23 3.17
CA ASN A 103 8.89 -0.86 2.47
C ASN A 103 8.77 -0.81 0.93
N ASP A 104 8.97 0.37 0.36
CA ASP A 104 8.87 0.62 -1.08
C ASP A 104 10.07 0.06 -1.88
N SER A 105 11.23 -0.10 -1.23
CA SER A 105 12.48 -0.55 -1.85
C SER A 105 12.42 -1.94 -2.49
N PHE A 106 11.49 -2.80 -2.06
CA PHE A 106 11.25 -4.12 -2.68
C PHE A 106 10.58 -4.05 -4.06
N TYR A 107 10.15 -2.86 -4.46
CA TYR A 107 9.24 -2.62 -5.57
C TYR A 107 9.66 -1.42 -6.43
N TYR A 108 10.98 -1.23 -6.56
CA TYR A 108 11.59 -0.14 -7.33
C TYR A 108 11.14 -0.10 -8.79
N GLU A 109 10.71 -1.24 -9.36
CA GLU A 109 10.22 -1.33 -10.73
C GLU A 109 8.95 -0.49 -10.97
N PHE A 110 8.18 -0.19 -9.91
CA PHE A 110 6.96 0.60 -10.00
C PHE A 110 7.19 2.10 -9.80
N TYR A 111 8.40 2.54 -9.43
CA TYR A 111 8.70 3.95 -9.15
C TYR A 111 8.31 4.92 -10.28
N PRO A 112 8.48 4.61 -11.57
CA PRO A 112 8.04 5.50 -12.65
C PRO A 112 6.51 5.67 -12.75
N LEU A 113 5.74 4.75 -12.17
CA LEU A 113 4.28 4.75 -12.19
C LEU A 113 3.67 5.33 -10.93
N PHE A 114 4.42 5.35 -9.83
CA PHE A 114 3.99 6.04 -8.61
C PHE A 114 3.88 7.53 -8.90
N LEU A 115 2.65 8.00 -8.91
CA LEU A 115 2.35 9.42 -9.02
C LEU A 115 2.26 9.95 -7.60
N ASN A 116 3.36 10.49 -7.10
CA ASN A 116 3.47 11.14 -5.79
C ASN A 116 2.31 12.13 -5.60
N PRO A 117 1.24 11.79 -4.84
CA PRO A 117 0.39 12.81 -4.29
C PRO A 117 1.19 13.47 -3.17
N SER A 118 0.79 14.68 -2.78
CA SER A 118 1.29 15.46 -1.65
C SER A 118 1.54 14.67 -0.34
N LEU A 119 1.00 13.46 -0.21
CA LEU A 119 1.12 12.55 0.93
C LEU A 119 2.52 11.96 1.14
N SER A 120 3.31 11.65 0.08
CA SER A 120 4.66 11.08 0.26
C SER A 120 5.65 12.10 0.83
N THR A 121 5.52 13.37 0.40
CA THR A 121 6.25 14.51 0.97
C THR A 121 5.80 14.82 2.41
N TRP A 122 4.53 14.56 2.72
CA TRP A 122 3.97 14.80 4.05
C TRP A 122 4.38 13.71 5.05
N LEU A 123 4.40 12.43 4.63
CA LEU A 123 4.79 11.29 5.48
C LEU A 123 6.28 11.27 5.81
N SER A 124 7.15 11.61 4.86
CA SER A 124 8.59 11.78 5.15
C SER A 124 8.83 12.92 6.14
N GLY A 125 8.14 14.06 5.96
CA GLY A 125 8.25 15.21 6.86
C GLY A 125 7.60 15.04 8.23
N PHE A 126 6.61 14.15 8.37
CA PHE A 126 5.92 13.89 9.63
C PHE A 126 6.74 12.95 10.54
N TRP A 127 7.31 11.87 9.99
CA TRP A 127 8.12 10.92 10.75
C TRP A 127 9.40 11.56 11.30
N ASP A 128 10.10 12.35 10.48
CA ASP A 128 11.31 13.09 10.89
C ASP A 128 11.04 14.09 12.04
N LYS A 129 9.79 14.57 12.17
CA LYS A 129 9.39 15.56 13.17
C LYS A 129 8.98 14.93 14.50
N GLU A 130 8.38 13.74 14.45
CA GLU A 130 7.91 13.01 15.63
C GLU A 130 8.98 12.08 16.23
N ASN A 131 9.97 11.67 15.44
CA ASN A 131 11.13 10.87 15.88
C ASN A 131 12.45 11.51 15.40
N PRO A 132 12.85 12.67 15.94
CA PRO A 132 14.16 13.22 15.67
C PRO A 132 15.23 12.24 16.19
N LEU A 133 16.14 11.81 15.32
CA LEU A 133 17.34 11.06 15.69
C LEU A 133 18.20 11.86 16.70
#